data_AF-A0A4R1Q500-F1
#
_entry.id   AF-A0A4R1Q500-F1
#
_cell.length_a   1.000
_cell.length_b   1.000
_cell.length_c   1.000
_cell.angle_alpha   90.00
_cell.angle_beta   90.00
_cell.angle_gamma   90.00
#
_symmetry.space_group_name_H-M   'P 1'
#
loop_
_entity.id
_entity.type
_entity.pdbx_description
1 polymer ?
#
loop_
_entity_poly.entity_id
_entity_poly.type
_entity_poly.pdbx_seq_one_letter_code
_entity_poly.pdbx_strand_id
1 'polypeptide(L)'
;MSSFHRHCGCCEKTKMGIKNISITFCGGCNPRIDRGSLAKKVSELMVTQGCTVVFNRPDADFIIYISGCSANCAWRYSKAQAAHIIVAGAAVDSIAAAETELVSKIMHRVRDYLERLENGVSK
;
A
#
# COMPACT_ATOMS: atom_id res chain seq x y z
N MET A 1 -0.43 10.91 45.07
CA MET A 1 0.30 10.13 44.05
C MET A 1 -0.32 8.76 43.97
N SER A 2 -1.19 8.52 42.99
CA SER A 2 -1.72 7.18 42.72
C SER A 2 -1.95 7.06 41.21
N SER A 3 -1.03 6.35 40.56
CA SER A 3 -0.98 6.12 39.12
C SER A 3 -2.22 5.41 38.59
N PHE A 4 -2.95 6.07 37.69
CA PHE A 4 -3.85 5.39 36.75
C PHE A 4 -3.00 4.76 35.64
N HIS A 5 -2.59 3.50 35.84
CA HIS A 5 -2.15 2.64 34.74
C HIS A 5 -3.37 2.30 33.87
N ARG A 6 -3.60 3.11 32.83
CA ARG A 6 -4.47 2.72 31.72
C ARG A 6 -3.69 1.73 30.87
N HIS A 7 -3.97 0.45 31.09
CA HIS A 7 -3.72 -0.60 30.12
C HIS A 7 -4.34 -0.18 28.78
N CYS A 8 -3.50 0.19 27.83
CA CYS A 8 -3.89 0.30 26.44
C CYS A 8 -3.87 -1.12 25.86
N GLY A 9 -4.98 -1.85 26.05
CA GLY A 9 -5.25 -3.07 25.31
C GLY A 9 -5.67 -2.68 23.90
N CYS A 10 -4.73 -2.68 22.96
CA CYS A 10 -5.06 -2.71 21.54
C CYS A 10 -3.93 -3.37 20.75
N CYS A 11 -4.29 -4.49 20.12
CA CYS A 11 -3.57 -5.19 19.04
C CYS A 11 -2.51 -6.25 19.43
N GLU A 12 -2.91 -7.24 20.22
CA GLU A 12 -2.46 -8.62 19.94
C GLU A 12 -3.11 -9.08 18.63
N LYS A 13 -2.48 -8.83 17.48
CA LYS A 13 -2.79 -9.57 16.26
C LYS A 13 -1.51 -10.00 15.53
N THR A 14 -1.35 -11.33 15.58
CA THR A 14 -0.84 -12.23 14.55
C THR A 14 0.64 -12.20 14.19
N LYS A 15 1.26 -13.35 14.43
CA LYS A 15 2.41 -13.91 13.70
C LYS A 15 2.19 -13.76 12.18
N MET A 16 2.57 -12.63 11.62
CA MET A 16 2.85 -12.50 10.20
C MET A 16 4.31 -12.10 10.11
N GLY A 17 5.12 -12.89 9.41
CA GLY A 17 6.44 -12.44 9.00
C GLY A 17 6.30 -11.04 8.37
N ILE A 18 7.19 -10.14 8.74
CA ILE A 18 7.18 -8.76 8.26
C ILE A 18 7.08 -8.80 6.72
N LYS A 19 5.92 -8.42 6.17
CA LYS A 19 5.71 -8.38 4.72
C LYS A 19 6.23 -7.04 4.22
N ASN A 20 7.15 -7.11 3.25
CA ASN A 20 7.73 -5.92 2.66
C ASN A 20 6.81 -5.41 1.57
N ILE A 21 6.28 -4.21 1.75
CA ILE A 21 5.46 -3.54 0.75
C ILE A 21 6.27 -2.39 0.17
N SER A 22 6.57 -2.45 -1.13
CA SER A 22 7.25 -1.35 -1.80
C SER A 22 6.28 -0.34 -2.38
N ILE A 23 6.54 0.94 -2.16
CA ILE A 23 5.88 2.03 -2.89
C ILE A 23 6.84 2.57 -3.93
N THR A 24 6.45 2.46 -5.21
CA THR A 24 7.18 3.02 -6.35
C THR A 24 6.37 4.16 -6.92
N PHE A 25 6.91 5.37 -6.89
CA PHE A 25 6.19 6.57 -7.36
C PHE A 25 6.80 7.13 -8.63
N CYS A 26 5.96 7.64 -9.54
CA CYS A 26 6.39 8.32 -10.77
C CYS A 26 5.38 9.40 -11.19
N GLY A 27 5.71 10.19 -12.22
CA GLY A 27 4.77 11.13 -12.83
C GLY A 27 4.73 12.52 -12.16
N GLY A 28 5.89 13.16 -12.04
CA GLY A 28 5.97 14.58 -11.62
C GLY A 28 5.63 15.57 -12.73
N CYS A 29 5.42 15.10 -13.96
CA CYS A 29 5.26 15.95 -15.13
C CYS A 29 3.89 16.66 -15.19
N ASN A 30 2.81 16.01 -14.74
CA ASN A 30 1.46 16.62 -14.65
C ASN A 30 0.56 15.82 -13.68
N PRO A 31 0.73 15.98 -12.36
CA PRO A 31 -0.01 15.18 -11.38
C PRO A 31 -1.48 15.61 -11.33
N ARG A 32 -2.39 14.65 -11.56
CA ARG A 32 -3.83 14.79 -11.30
C ARG A 32 -4.22 14.43 -9.86
N ILE A 33 -3.28 13.85 -9.11
CA ILE A 33 -3.47 13.45 -7.71
C ILE A 33 -2.31 13.89 -6.84
N ASP A 34 -2.56 14.14 -5.55
CA ASP A 34 -1.50 14.34 -4.57
C ASP A 34 -0.87 13.00 -4.16
N ARG A 35 0.09 12.55 -4.98
CA ARG A 35 0.81 11.28 -4.78
C ARG A 35 1.58 11.22 -3.46
N GLY A 36 2.03 12.36 -2.91
CA GLY A 36 2.82 12.41 -1.68
C GLY A 36 1.95 12.14 -0.46
N SER A 37 0.82 12.84 -0.35
CA SER A 37 -0.21 12.63 0.66
C SER A 37 -0.79 11.22 0.57
N LEU A 38 -1.04 10.73 -0.65
CA LEU A 38 -1.51 9.36 -0.86
C LEU A 38 -0.48 8.32 -0.35
N ALA A 39 0.77 8.43 -0.78
CA ALA A 39 1.84 7.52 -0.34
C ALA A 39 2.03 7.56 1.17
N LYS A 40 2.00 8.75 1.78
CA LYS A 40 2.13 8.93 3.23
C LYS A 40 1.00 8.21 3.98
N LYS A 41 -0.27 8.51 3.64
CA LYS A 41 -1.43 7.88 4.29
C LYS A 41 -1.42 6.36 4.16
N VAL A 42 -1.11 5.86 2.97
CA VAL A 42 -1.01 4.41 2.71
C VAL A 42 0.11 3.80 3.55
N SER A 43 1.28 4.45 3.62
CA SER A 43 2.42 3.97 4.41
C SER A 43 2.08 3.88 5.89
N GLU A 44 1.48 4.94 6.45
CA GLU A 44 1.06 4.99 7.85
C GLU A 44 0.09 3.85 8.17
N LEU A 45 -0.93 3.64 7.33
CA LEU A 45 -1.89 2.55 7.50
C LEU A 45 -1.23 1.17 7.42
N MET A 46 -0.30 0.95 6.49
CA MET A 46 0.43 -0.33 6.38
C MET A 46 1.28 -0.63 7.59
N VAL A 47 1.97 0.39 8.13
CA VAL A 47 2.74 0.25 9.38
C VAL A 47 1.81 -0.10 10.54
N THR A 48 0.61 0.50 10.63
CA THR A 48 -0.37 0.12 11.67
C THR A 48 -0.87 -1.31 11.54
N GLN A 49 -0.78 -1.91 10.35
CA GLN A 49 -1.10 -3.31 10.09
C GLN A 49 0.10 -4.26 10.28
N GLY A 50 1.24 -3.78 10.76
CA GLY A 50 2.44 -4.60 10.98
C GLY A 50 3.23 -4.92 9.70
N CYS A 51 2.99 -4.20 8.60
CA CYS A 51 3.77 -4.34 7.37
C CYS A 51 4.97 -3.39 7.38
N THR A 52 6.08 -3.80 6.73
CA THR A 52 7.22 -2.90 6.50
C THR A 52 7.09 -2.24 5.15
N VAL A 53 7.06 -0.91 5.16
CA VAL A 53 6.98 -0.11 3.94
C VAL A 53 8.38 0.29 3.51
N VAL A 54 8.73 -0.05 2.28
CA VAL A 54 9.98 0.34 1.61
C VAL A 54 9.67 1.13 0.35
N PHE A 55 10.63 1.87 -0.20
CA PHE A 55 10.41 2.68 -1.40
C PHE A 55 11.32 2.22 -2.53
N ASN A 56 10.79 2.15 -3.76
CA ASN A 56 11.53 1.79 -4.96
C ASN A 56 12.33 0.47 -4.84
N ARG A 57 11.72 -0.55 -4.25
CA ARG A 57 12.32 -1.88 -4.04
C ARG A 57 11.54 -2.93 -4.84
N PRO A 58 12.07 -3.40 -5.98
CA PRO A 58 11.39 -4.38 -6.82
C PRO A 58 11.39 -5.80 -6.22
N ASP A 59 12.20 -6.03 -5.18
CA ASP A 59 12.34 -7.27 -4.42
C ASP A 59 11.31 -7.45 -3.29
N ALA A 60 10.33 -6.55 -3.18
CA ALA A 60 9.28 -6.61 -2.17
C ALA A 60 8.21 -7.67 -2.47
N ASP A 61 7.55 -8.17 -1.42
CA ASP A 61 6.44 -9.13 -1.52
C ASP A 61 5.22 -8.56 -2.26
N PHE A 62 5.03 -7.25 -2.14
CA PHE A 62 3.96 -6.51 -2.80
C PHE A 62 4.42 -5.12 -3.22
N ILE A 63 4.01 -4.65 -4.39
CA ILE A 63 4.42 -3.34 -4.91
C ILE A 63 3.20 -2.47 -5.23
N ILE A 64 3.22 -1.24 -4.75
CA ILE A 64 2.24 -0.20 -5.05
C ILE A 64 2.89 0.78 -6.02
N TYR A 65 2.43 0.77 -7.26
CA TYR A 65 2.84 1.75 -8.25
C TYR A 65 1.94 2.97 -8.14
N ILE A 66 2.49 4.12 -7.77
CA ILE A 66 1.76 5.40 -7.68
C ILE A 66 2.23 6.33 -8.79
N SER A 67 1.43 6.44 -9.84
CA SER A 67 1.62 7.41 -10.91
C SER A 67 0.68 8.59 -10.72
N GLY A 68 1.22 9.81 -10.73
CA GLY A 68 0.44 11.03 -10.61
C GLY A 68 -0.53 11.27 -11.78
N CYS A 69 -0.33 10.63 -12.93
CA CYS A 69 -1.15 10.76 -14.13
C CYS A 69 -1.51 9.40 -14.74
N SER A 70 -2.41 9.41 -15.71
CA SER A 70 -2.87 8.21 -16.44
C SER A 70 -1.79 7.57 -17.33
N ALA A 71 -0.64 8.24 -17.54
CA ALA A 71 0.47 7.67 -18.31
C ALA A 71 1.11 6.45 -17.64
N ASN A 72 0.86 6.26 -16.33
CA ASN A 72 1.28 5.09 -15.58
C ASN A 72 2.79 4.75 -15.67
N CYS A 73 3.63 5.80 -15.65
CA CYS A 73 5.07 5.65 -15.81
C CYS A 73 5.71 4.78 -14.71
N ALA A 74 5.16 4.79 -13.48
CA ALA A 74 5.70 4.02 -12.37
C ALA A 74 5.72 2.52 -12.68
N TRP A 75 4.60 2.00 -13.19
CA TRP A 75 4.51 0.60 -13.58
C TRP A 75 5.24 0.32 -14.90
N ARG A 76 5.16 1.23 -15.88
CA ARG A 76 5.75 1.03 -17.21
C ARG A 76 7.27 0.86 -17.17
N TYR A 77 7.97 1.61 -16.31
CA TYR A 77 9.44 1.58 -16.22
C TYR A 77 9.98 0.72 -15.08
N SER A 78 9.17 0.42 -14.07
CA SER A 78 9.59 -0.37 -12.91
C SER A 78 8.83 -1.68 -12.78
N LYS A 79 8.32 -2.21 -13.90
CA LYS A 79 7.52 -3.44 -13.93
C LYS A 79 8.29 -4.59 -13.26
N ALA A 80 7.72 -5.11 -12.18
CA ALA A 80 8.21 -6.30 -11.48
C ALA A 80 7.21 -7.46 -11.60
N GLN A 81 7.70 -8.68 -11.35
CA GLN A 81 6.88 -9.90 -11.32
C GLN A 81 6.12 -10.10 -10.00
N ALA A 82 6.47 -9.33 -8.97
CA ALA A 82 5.79 -9.37 -7.68
C ALA A 82 4.32 -8.96 -7.79
N ALA A 83 3.50 -9.40 -6.83
CA ALA A 83 2.12 -8.96 -6.70
C ALA A 83 2.08 -7.44 -6.55
N HIS A 84 1.14 -6.78 -7.23
CA HIS A 84 1.13 -5.34 -7.27
C HIS A 84 -0.24 -4.75 -7.52
N ILE A 85 -0.35 -3.46 -7.22
CA ILE A 85 -1.47 -2.60 -7.61
C ILE A 85 -0.96 -1.39 -8.37
N ILE A 86 -1.79 -0.90 -9.27
CA ILE A 86 -1.45 0.22 -10.14
C ILE A 86 -2.39 1.39 -9.83
N VAL A 87 -1.83 2.48 -9.34
CA VAL A 87 -2.52 3.76 -9.21
C VAL A 87 -2.05 4.67 -10.35
N ALA A 88 -2.95 5.07 -11.23
CA ALA A 88 -2.64 5.90 -12.40
C ALA A 88 -3.58 7.12 -12.45
N GLY A 89 -3.17 8.22 -11.81
CA GLY A 89 -4.06 9.34 -11.53
C GLY A 89 -5.22 8.89 -10.65
N ALA A 90 -6.44 9.33 -10.98
CA ALA A 90 -7.67 8.98 -10.26
C ALA A 90 -8.21 7.58 -10.66
N ALA A 91 -7.32 6.58 -10.73
CA ALA A 91 -7.69 5.20 -11.06
C ALA A 91 -6.81 4.21 -10.32
N VAL A 92 -7.39 3.09 -9.88
CA VAL A 92 -6.72 1.95 -9.24
C VAL A 92 -7.01 0.69 -10.06
N ASP A 93 -5.98 -0.01 -10.52
CA ASP A 93 -6.07 -1.19 -11.40
C ASP A 93 -6.97 -0.96 -12.62
N SER A 94 -6.82 0.20 -13.27
CA SER A 94 -7.65 0.66 -14.41
C SER A 94 -9.12 0.97 -14.08
N ILE A 95 -9.51 0.94 -12.81
CA ILE A 95 -10.86 1.32 -12.35
C ILE A 95 -10.81 2.77 -11.87
N ALA A 96 -11.60 3.65 -12.48
CA ALA A 96 -11.73 5.03 -12.05
C ALA A 96 -12.22 5.11 -10.60
N ALA A 97 -11.65 6.04 -9.83
CA ALA A 97 -11.93 6.24 -8.42
C ALA A 97 -11.78 7.72 -8.08
N ALA A 98 -12.61 8.25 -7.19
CA ALA A 98 -12.34 9.58 -6.65
C ALA A 98 -11.03 9.57 -5.85
N GLU A 99 -10.33 10.71 -5.81
CA GLU A 99 -9.06 10.82 -5.06
C GLU A 99 -9.22 10.42 -3.59
N THR A 100 -10.36 10.79 -3.00
CA THR A 100 -10.73 10.45 -1.61
C THR A 100 -10.90 8.94 -1.38
N GLU A 101 -11.19 8.18 -2.43
CA GLU A 101 -11.39 6.72 -2.37
C GLU A 101 -10.10 5.93 -2.65
N LEU A 102 -9.05 6.58 -3.18
CA LEU A 102 -7.81 5.90 -3.58
C LEU A 102 -7.20 5.14 -2.41
N VAL A 103 -7.09 5.78 -1.24
CA VAL A 103 -6.55 5.15 -0.03
C VAL A 103 -7.33 3.88 0.32
N SER A 104 -8.66 3.99 0.41
CA SER A 104 -9.52 2.86 0.78
C SER A 104 -9.43 1.71 -0.22
N LYS A 105 -9.40 2.01 -1.52
CA LYS A 105 -9.26 1.00 -2.59
C LYS A 105 -7.89 0.32 -2.56
N ILE A 106 -6.81 1.08 -2.37
CA ILE A 106 -5.44 0.55 -2.20
C ILE A 106 -5.40 -0.42 -1.00
N MET A 107 -5.90 0.02 0.15
CA MET A 107 -5.90 -0.78 1.37
C MET A 107 -6.78 -2.03 1.25
N HIS A 108 -7.90 -1.95 0.52
CA HIS A 108 -8.74 -3.12 0.25
C HIS A 108 -8.00 -4.16 -0.61
N ARG A 109 -7.30 -3.72 -1.67
CA ARG A 109 -6.49 -4.63 -2.52
C ARG A 109 -5.33 -5.27 -1.76
N VAL A 110 -4.64 -4.49 -0.93
CA VAL A 110 -3.54 -5.01 -0.12
C VAL A 110 -4.06 -6.05 0.86
N ARG A 111 -5.17 -5.77 1.57
CA ARG A 111 -5.79 -6.74 2.48
C ARG A 111 -6.22 -8.02 1.76
N ASP A 112 -6.89 -7.92 0.62
CA ASP A 112 -7.26 -9.10 -0.19
C ASP A 112 -6.05 -9.96 -0.53
N TYR A 113 -4.94 -9.34 -0.95
CA TYR A 113 -3.69 -10.05 -1.20
C TYR A 113 -3.13 -10.73 0.06
N LEU A 114 -3.11 -10.00 1.18
CA LEU A 114 -2.60 -10.52 2.45
C LEU A 114 -3.42 -11.73 2.94
N GLU A 115 -4.75 -11.65 2.87
CA GLU A 115 -5.68 -12.72 3.24
C GLU A 115 -5.53 -13.95 2.33
N ARG A 116 -5.31 -13.74 1.03
CA ARG A 116 -5.06 -14.84 0.08
C ARG A 116 -3.77 -15.58 0.36
N LEU A 117 -2.73 -14.88 0.79
CA LEU A 117 -1.49 -15.51 1.23
C LEU A 117 -1.71 -16.36 2.49
N GLU A 118 -2.48 -15.86 3.46
CA GLU A 118 -2.78 -16.63 4.69
C GLU A 118 -3.58 -17.90 4.38
N ASN A 119 -4.57 -17.80 3.50
CA ASN A 119 -5.40 -18.95 3.10
C ASN A 119 -4.68 -19.95 2.19
N GLY A 120 -3.61 -19.53 1.50
CA GLY A 120 -2.81 -20.37 0.60
C GLY A 120 -1.73 -21.21 1.28
N VAL A 121 -1.41 -20.94 2.55
CA VAL A 121 -0.34 -21.63 3.32
C VAL A 121 -0.84 -22.91 4.01
N SER A 122 -2.13 -23.21 3.97
CA SER A 122 -2.75 -24.39 4.61
C SER A 122 -2.73 -25.68 3.78
N LYS A 123 -1.70 -25.96 2.98
CA LYS A 123 -1.54 -27.26 2.31
C LYS A 123 -0.14 -27.84 2.45
#